data_AF-A0A8S4RZH8-F1
#
_entry.id   AF-A0A8S4RZH8-F1
#
_cell.length_a   1.000
_cell.length_b   1.000
_cell.length_c   1.000
_cell.angle_alpha   90.00
_cell.angle_beta   90.00
_cell.angle_gamma   90.00
#
_symmetry.space_group_name_H-M   'P 1'
#
loop_
_entity.id
_entity.type
_entity.pdbx_description
1 polymer ?
#
loop_
_entity_poly.entity_id
_entity_poly.type
_entity_poly.pdbx_seq_one_letter_code
_entity_poly.pdbx_strand_id
1 'polypeptide(L)'
;MPLIRSASFNLFIEILIRIMLLSVFCYMESMSPFIRVIQPSELENDCKFPRHESYVPGSMLWSIVVSVPCVLTLIAWAVCNDCNDALEFLLAWSLSLGITGVLTDSAKLIVGRPRPDFFYRCFPDGIETPELQCTGDPADIIEGRKSFPSGHSS
;
A
#
# COMPACT_ATOMS: atom_id res chain seq x y z
N MET A 1 -34.31 -7.72 23.20
CA MET A 1 -34.26 -6.68 22.14
C MET A 1 -33.17 -5.61 22.29
N PRO A 2 -32.69 -5.17 23.48
CA PRO A 2 -31.63 -4.15 23.54
C PRO A 2 -30.24 -4.68 23.10
N LEU A 3 -29.94 -5.96 23.39
CA LEU A 3 -28.68 -6.60 22.99
C LEU A 3 -28.49 -6.72 21.47
N ILE A 4 -29.54 -7.09 20.74
CA ILE A 4 -29.51 -7.23 19.27
C ILE A 4 -29.30 -5.87 18.61
N ARG A 5 -29.99 -4.82 19.10
CA ARG A 5 -29.84 -3.45 18.59
C ARG A 5 -28.44 -2.87 18.86
N SER A 6 -27.83 -3.20 19.99
CA SER A 6 -26.45 -2.82 20.33
C SER A 6 -25.44 -3.49 19.40
N ALA A 7 -25.58 -4.81 19.17
CA ALA A 7 -24.71 -5.55 18.26
C ALA A 7 -24.81 -5.05 16.81
N SER A 8 -26.01 -4.78 16.31
CA SER A 8 -26.21 -4.23 14.96
C SER A 8 -25.64 -2.81 14.80
N PHE A 9 -25.71 -1.98 15.85
CA PHE A 9 -25.13 -0.64 15.84
C PHE A 9 -23.60 -0.68 15.80
N ASN A 10 -22.98 -1.55 16.60
CA ASN A 10 -21.52 -1.73 16.59
C ASN A 10 -21.01 -2.22 15.23
N LEU A 11 -21.69 -3.23 14.65
CA LEU A 11 -21.35 -3.74 13.32
C LEU A 11 -21.48 -2.65 12.24
N PHE A 12 -22.50 -1.80 12.34
CA PHE A 12 -22.66 -0.67 11.42
C PHE A 12 -21.50 0.33 11.50
N ILE A 13 -21.10 0.72 12.72
CA ILE A 13 -19.93 1.60 12.92
C ILE A 13 -18.66 0.95 12.37
N GLU A 14 -18.49 -0.34 12.63
CA GLU A 14 -17.37 -1.13 12.12
C GLU A 14 -17.29 -1.17 10.59
N ILE A 15 -18.42 -1.30 9.91
CA ILE A 15 -18.49 -1.22 8.43
C ILE A 15 -18.13 0.19 7.97
N LEU A 16 -18.66 1.24 8.61
CA LEU A 16 -18.36 2.62 8.26
C LEU A 16 -16.86 2.94 8.40
N ILE A 17 -16.23 2.49 9.49
CA ILE A 17 -14.78 2.66 9.70
C ILE A 17 -13.99 1.98 8.57
N ARG A 18 -14.36 0.76 8.17
CA ARG A 18 -13.66 0.05 7.07
C ARG A 18 -13.84 0.75 5.73
N ILE A 19 -15.03 1.25 5.43
CA ILE A 19 -15.27 2.05 4.21
C ILE A 19 -14.43 3.33 4.24
N MET A 20 -14.35 4.00 5.39
CA MET A 20 -13.54 5.21 5.57
C MET A 20 -12.04 4.93 5.43
N LEU A 21 -11.52 3.85 6.03
CA LEU A 21 -10.12 3.45 5.89
C LEU A 21 -9.78 3.13 4.42
N LEU A 22 -10.64 2.37 3.74
CA LEU A 22 -10.44 2.02 2.34
C LEU A 22 -10.47 3.27 1.43
N SER A 23 -11.40 4.20 1.67
CA SER A 23 -11.48 5.42 0.87
C SER A 23 -10.27 6.33 1.08
N VAL A 24 -9.81 6.47 2.33
CA VAL A 24 -8.58 7.21 2.66
C VAL A 24 -7.36 6.55 2.02
N PHE A 25 -7.24 5.23 2.11
CA PHE A 25 -6.17 4.48 1.45
C PHE A 25 -6.13 4.74 -0.06
N CYS A 26 -7.25 4.53 -0.77
CA CYS A 26 -7.32 4.78 -2.22
C CYS A 26 -7.00 6.24 -2.58
N TYR A 27 -7.47 7.19 -1.78
CA TYR A 27 -7.17 8.61 -1.97
C TYR A 27 -5.67 8.89 -1.83
N MET A 28 -5.04 8.38 -0.76
CA MET A 28 -3.62 8.57 -0.50
C MET A 28 -2.72 7.94 -1.56
N GLU A 29 -3.10 6.78 -2.08
CA GLU A 29 -2.35 6.13 -3.15
C GLU A 29 -2.32 6.97 -4.44
N SER A 30 -3.36 7.79 -4.68
CA SER A 30 -3.41 8.73 -5.80
C SER A 30 -2.63 10.04 -5.58
N MET A 31 -2.23 10.34 -4.34
CA MET A 31 -1.52 11.58 -4.02
C MET A 31 -0.02 11.51 -4.38
N SER A 32 0.53 12.67 -4.75
CA SER A 32 1.97 12.87 -4.88
C SER A 32 2.62 13.00 -3.49
N PRO A 33 3.73 12.30 -3.21
CA PRO A 33 4.45 12.43 -1.95
C PRO A 33 5.18 13.78 -1.85
N PHE A 34 5.67 14.09 -0.66
CA PHE A 34 6.57 15.22 -0.43
C PHE A 34 7.81 15.12 -1.34
N ILE A 35 8.06 16.19 -2.11
CA ILE A 35 9.22 16.26 -3.01
C ILE A 35 10.40 16.84 -2.23
N ARG A 36 11.22 15.95 -1.69
CA ARG A 36 12.48 16.34 -1.07
C ARG A 36 13.58 16.57 -2.11
N VAL A 37 14.53 17.44 -1.76
CA VAL A 37 15.78 17.59 -2.52
C VAL A 37 16.62 16.32 -2.34
N ILE A 38 17.08 15.75 -3.44
CA ILE A 38 17.96 14.59 -3.46
C ILE A 38 19.38 15.13 -3.59
N GLN A 39 20.27 14.75 -2.66
CA GLN A 39 21.67 15.18 -2.73
C GLN A 39 22.36 14.47 -3.91
N PRO A 40 23.30 15.10 -4.62
CA PRO A 40 24.00 14.47 -5.74
C PRO A 40 24.68 13.15 -5.36
N SER A 41 25.29 13.09 -4.17
CA SER A 41 25.90 11.88 -3.63
C SER A 41 24.89 10.75 -3.42
N GLU A 42 23.68 11.06 -2.94
CA GLU A 42 22.60 10.07 -2.78
C GLU A 42 22.08 9.61 -4.15
N LEU A 43 21.96 10.54 -5.09
CA LEU A 43 21.49 10.23 -6.44
C LEU A 43 22.43 9.23 -7.14
N GLU A 44 23.73 9.46 -7.06
CA GLU A 44 24.76 8.62 -7.68
C GLU A 44 24.92 7.26 -6.99
N ASN A 45 24.95 7.23 -5.66
CA ASN A 45 25.24 5.99 -4.91
C ASN A 45 24.00 5.13 -4.68
N ASP A 46 22.85 5.74 -4.39
CA ASP A 46 21.68 5.02 -3.89
C ASP A 46 20.52 4.96 -4.89
N CYS A 47 20.43 5.87 -5.87
CA CYS A 47 19.27 6.01 -6.75
C CYS A 47 19.53 5.65 -8.22
N LYS A 48 20.75 5.23 -8.57
CA LYS A 48 21.21 4.93 -9.93
C LYS A 48 21.35 3.42 -10.22
N PHE A 49 20.61 2.58 -9.49
CA PHE A 49 20.59 1.15 -9.76
C PHE A 49 19.76 0.81 -11.00
N PRO A 50 20.15 -0.20 -11.79
CA PRO A 50 19.39 -0.63 -12.96
C PRO A 50 17.94 -0.96 -12.60
N ARG A 51 17.01 -0.51 -13.45
CA ARG A 51 15.58 -0.83 -13.30
C ARG A 51 15.35 -2.31 -13.62
N HIS A 52 14.65 -2.99 -12.71
CA HIS A 52 14.17 -4.35 -12.91
C HIS A 52 12.65 -4.38 -12.81
N GLU A 53 12.03 -5.31 -13.54
CA GLU A 53 10.60 -5.58 -13.40
C GLU A 53 10.30 -6.12 -12.00
N SER A 54 9.16 -5.71 -11.44
CA SER A 54 8.75 -6.17 -10.11
C SER A 54 8.43 -7.66 -10.15
N TYR A 55 9.11 -8.45 -9.30
CA TYR A 55 8.87 -9.89 -9.19
C TYR A 55 7.42 -10.19 -8.75
N VAL A 56 6.86 -9.37 -7.86
CA VAL A 56 5.46 -9.41 -7.45
C VAL A 56 4.83 -8.03 -7.69
N PRO A 57 4.06 -7.85 -8.77
CA PRO A 57 3.40 -6.59 -9.05
C PRO A 57 2.31 -6.31 -8.01
N GLY A 58 1.93 -5.04 -7.83
CA GLY A 58 0.95 -4.61 -6.83
C GLY A 58 -0.40 -5.32 -6.95
N SER A 59 -0.87 -5.59 -8.17
CA SER A 59 -2.11 -6.35 -8.41
C SER A 59 -2.04 -7.79 -7.89
N MET A 60 -0.90 -8.45 -8.09
CA MET A 60 -0.65 -9.80 -7.59
C MET A 60 -0.54 -9.80 -6.06
N LEU A 61 0.13 -8.81 -5.47
CA LEU A 61 0.18 -8.63 -4.02
C LEU A 61 -1.23 -8.54 -3.43
N TRP A 62 -2.08 -7.65 -3.93
CA TRP A 62 -3.46 -7.50 -3.45
C TRP A 62 -4.27 -8.79 -3.63
N SER A 63 -4.06 -9.50 -4.74
CA SER A 63 -4.71 -10.80 -4.96
C SER A 63 -4.31 -11.82 -3.90
N ILE A 64 -3.02 -11.90 -3.54
CA ILE A 64 -2.53 -12.81 -2.49
C ILE A 64 -3.07 -12.40 -1.12
N VAL A 65 -2.96 -11.11 -0.80
CA VAL A 65 -3.39 -10.54 0.48
C VAL A 65 -4.87 -10.79 0.74
N VAL A 66 -5.72 -10.73 -0.29
CA VAL A 66 -7.16 -11.00 -0.16
C VAL A 66 -7.48 -12.49 -0.23
N SER A 67 -6.90 -13.23 -1.17
CA SER A 67 -7.28 -14.62 -1.40
C SER A 67 -6.81 -15.58 -0.32
N VAL A 68 -5.58 -15.42 0.20
CA VAL A 68 -5.00 -16.36 1.15
C VAL A 68 -5.78 -16.39 2.47
N PRO A 69 -6.03 -15.25 3.16
CA PRO A 69 -6.80 -15.24 4.40
C PRO A 69 -8.24 -15.72 4.20
N CYS A 70 -8.87 -15.37 3.08
CA CYS A 70 -10.21 -15.86 2.73
C CYS A 70 -10.23 -17.39 2.59
N VAL A 71 -9.30 -17.98 1.83
CA VAL A 71 -9.23 -19.44 1.63
C VAL A 71 -8.94 -20.16 2.94
N LEU A 72 -7.99 -19.67 3.74
CA LEU A 72 -7.67 -20.26 5.05
C LEU A 72 -8.87 -20.20 6.00
N THR A 73 -9.60 -19.09 6.01
CA THR A 73 -10.82 -18.95 6.81
C THR A 73 -11.91 -19.92 6.36
N LEU A 74 -12.12 -20.07 5.05
CA LEU A 74 -13.12 -21.00 4.51
C LEU A 74 -12.78 -22.45 4.85
N ILE A 75 -11.50 -22.83 4.80
CA ILE A 75 -11.04 -24.16 5.21
C ILE A 75 -11.27 -24.36 6.70
N ALA A 76 -10.88 -23.39 7.55
CA ALA A 76 -11.08 -23.46 8.99
C ALA A 76 -12.56 -23.59 9.35
N TRP A 77 -13.42 -22.80 8.70
CA TRP A 77 -14.87 -22.89 8.85
C TRP A 77 -15.40 -24.27 8.44
N ALA A 78 -14.96 -24.83 7.31
CA ALA A 78 -15.41 -26.14 6.85
C ALA A 78 -15.00 -27.30 7.78
N VAL A 79 -13.85 -27.17 8.47
CA VAL A 79 -13.33 -28.20 9.39
C VAL A 79 -13.93 -28.06 10.79
N CYS A 80 -13.97 -26.85 11.34
CA CYS A 80 -14.41 -26.59 12.71
C CYS A 80 -15.92 -26.35 12.83
N ASN A 81 -16.58 -25.99 11.73
CA ASN A 81 -17.99 -25.61 11.66
C ASN A 81 -18.37 -24.46 12.63
N ASP A 82 -17.41 -23.59 12.95
CA ASP A 82 -17.62 -22.40 13.77
C ASP A 82 -17.66 -21.14 12.90
N CYS A 83 -18.88 -20.62 12.70
CA CYS A 83 -19.10 -19.41 11.91
C CYS A 83 -18.63 -18.14 12.63
N ASN A 84 -18.64 -18.12 13.97
CA ASN A 84 -18.33 -16.91 14.73
C ASN A 84 -16.82 -16.64 14.68
N ASP A 85 -16.01 -17.67 14.90
CA ASP A 85 -14.54 -17.56 14.80
C ASP A 85 -14.11 -17.12 13.40
N ALA A 86 -14.74 -17.67 12.36
CA ALA A 86 -14.48 -17.29 10.97
C ALA A 86 -14.84 -15.81 10.70
N LEU A 87 -15.97 -15.34 11.22
CA LEU A 87 -16.39 -13.95 11.08
C LEU A 87 -15.46 -13.01 11.85
N GLU A 88 -15.12 -13.34 13.10
CA GLU A 88 -14.20 -12.54 13.93
C GLU A 88 -12.83 -12.40 13.27
N PHE A 89 -12.30 -13.49 12.70
CA PHE A 89 -11.04 -13.45 11.96
C PHE A 89 -11.12 -12.51 10.75
N LEU A 90 -12.15 -12.60 9.91
CA LEU A 90 -12.31 -11.73 8.74
C LEU A 90 -12.49 -10.26 9.13
N LEU A 91 -13.21 -10.00 10.23
CA LEU A 91 -13.36 -8.66 10.77
C LEU A 91 -12.01 -8.11 11.26
N ALA A 92 -11.23 -8.89 12.01
CA ALA A 92 -9.91 -8.47 12.48
C ALA A 92 -8.93 -8.25 11.31
N TRP A 93 -8.88 -9.18 10.36
CA TRP A 93 -8.02 -9.11 9.19
C TRP A 93 -8.32 -7.88 8.31
N SER A 94 -9.58 -7.65 7.97
CA SER A 94 -9.99 -6.51 7.14
C SER A 94 -9.70 -5.17 7.80
N LEU A 95 -9.86 -5.08 9.13
CA LEU A 95 -9.52 -3.88 9.89
C LEU A 95 -8.00 -3.65 9.91
N SER A 96 -7.23 -4.71 10.17
CA SER A 96 -5.76 -4.65 10.16
C SER A 96 -5.23 -4.17 8.80
N LEU A 97 -5.79 -4.67 7.70
CA LEU A 97 -5.42 -4.23 6.36
C LEU A 97 -5.65 -2.74 6.13
N GLY A 98 -6.83 -2.24 6.52
CA GLY A 98 -7.16 -0.82 6.37
C GLY A 98 -6.23 0.08 7.19
N ILE A 99 -5.97 -0.28 8.44
CA ILE A 99 -5.09 0.49 9.32
C ILE A 99 -3.65 0.49 8.79
N THR A 100 -3.11 -0.70 8.48
CA THR A 100 -1.75 -0.83 7.97
C THR A 100 -1.58 -0.10 6.64
N GLY A 101 -2.54 -0.22 5.71
CA GLY A 101 -2.50 0.49 4.43
C GLY A 101 -2.42 2.00 4.61
N VAL A 102 -3.29 2.58 5.44
CA VAL A 102 -3.29 4.03 5.72
C VAL A 102 -1.99 4.48 6.38
N LEU A 103 -1.46 3.72 7.35
CA LEU A 103 -0.21 4.09 8.02
C LEU A 103 0.99 4.03 7.08
N THR A 104 1.08 2.96 6.28
CA THR A 104 2.14 2.76 5.28
C THR A 104 2.12 3.88 4.25
N ASP A 105 0.96 4.22 3.70
CA ASP A 105 0.87 5.30 2.70
C ASP A 105 1.08 6.68 3.31
N SER A 106 0.70 6.89 4.57
CA SER A 106 0.99 8.14 5.29
C SER A 106 2.50 8.35 5.35
N ALA A 107 3.23 7.30 5.75
CA ALA A 107 4.68 7.34 5.84
C ALA A 107 5.33 7.55 4.45
N LYS A 108 4.84 6.88 3.40
CA LYS A 108 5.32 7.12 2.03
C LYS A 108 5.14 8.56 1.59
N LEU A 109 3.97 9.14 1.83
CA LEU A 109 3.65 10.52 1.43
C LEU A 109 4.47 11.56 2.21
N ILE A 110 4.70 11.33 3.51
CA ILE A 110 5.46 12.24 4.37
C ILE A 110 6.96 12.15 4.08
N VAL A 111 7.50 10.93 3.96
CA VAL A 111 8.95 10.71 3.82
C VAL A 111 9.41 10.99 2.40
N GLY A 112 8.65 10.59 1.37
CA GLY A 112 8.98 10.85 -0.03
C GLY A 112 10.35 10.30 -0.47
N ARG A 113 10.78 9.16 0.11
CA ARG A 113 12.09 8.58 -0.16
C ARG A 113 12.13 8.01 -1.60
N PRO A 114 13.10 8.40 -2.44
CA PRO A 114 13.29 7.83 -3.76
C PRO A 114 13.66 6.34 -3.69
N ARG A 115 13.21 5.57 -4.68
CA ARG A 115 13.61 4.17 -4.86
C ARG A 115 15.04 4.06 -5.39
N PRO A 116 15.67 2.90 -5.23
CA PRO A 116 17.01 2.69 -5.75
C PRO A 116 17.14 2.81 -7.27
N ASP A 117 16.04 2.62 -7.99
CA ASP A 117 15.94 2.76 -9.45
C ASP A 117 15.33 4.12 -9.89
N PHE A 118 15.23 5.09 -8.98
CA PHE A 118 14.55 6.38 -9.23
C PHE A 118 15.16 7.15 -10.41
N PHE A 119 16.49 7.09 -10.58
CA PHE A 119 17.18 7.77 -11.69
C PHE A 119 16.62 7.33 -13.04
N TYR A 120 16.50 6.01 -13.27
CA TYR A 120 16.01 5.47 -14.54
C TYR A 120 14.49 5.57 -14.71
N ARG A 121 13.74 5.83 -13.62
CA ARG A 121 12.33 6.23 -13.71
C ARG A 121 12.19 7.69 -14.16
N CYS A 122 13.09 8.56 -13.69
CA CYS A 122 13.11 9.98 -14.03
C CYS A 122 13.68 10.25 -15.43
N PHE A 123 14.77 9.55 -15.80
CA PHE A 123 15.46 9.64 -17.09
C PHE A 123 15.58 8.24 -17.73
N PRO A 124 14.55 7.80 -18.50
CA PRO A 124 14.56 6.46 -19.11
C PRO A 124 15.70 6.24 -20.12
N ASP A 125 16.18 7.31 -20.74
CA ASP A 125 17.33 7.36 -21.63
C ASP A 125 18.68 7.39 -20.89
N GLY A 126 18.65 7.58 -19.57
CA GLY A 126 19.82 7.68 -18.71
C GLY A 126 20.59 9.00 -18.83
N ILE A 127 20.01 10.00 -19.51
CA ILE A 127 20.64 11.30 -19.75
C ILE A 127 19.96 12.35 -18.87
N GLU A 128 20.75 13.00 -18.01
CA GLU A 128 20.26 14.04 -17.12
C GLU A 128 19.98 15.35 -17.88
N THR A 129 18.84 15.98 -17.60
CA THR A 129 18.55 17.33 -18.13
C THR A 129 19.25 18.41 -17.29
N PRO A 130 19.66 19.54 -17.89
CA PRO A 130 20.33 20.63 -17.17
C PRO A 130 19.54 21.17 -15.97
N GLU A 131 18.20 21.14 -16.05
CA GLU A 131 17.31 21.54 -14.95
C GLU A 131 16.83 20.39 -14.05
N LEU A 132 17.35 19.16 -14.21
CA LEU A 132 16.91 17.95 -13.47
C LEU A 132 15.39 17.69 -13.57
N GLN A 133 14.77 18.12 -14.66
CA GLN A 133 13.37 17.84 -14.96
C GLN A 133 13.25 16.42 -15.52
N CYS A 134 12.47 15.58 -14.84
CA CYS A 134 12.22 14.21 -15.27
C CYS A 134 11.48 14.18 -16.62
N THR A 135 11.87 13.25 -17.48
CA THR A 135 11.33 13.04 -18.83
C THR A 135 10.50 11.74 -18.93
N GLY A 136 10.56 10.88 -17.91
CA GLY A 136 9.81 9.63 -17.86
C GLY A 136 8.31 9.78 -17.62
N ASP A 137 7.62 8.64 -17.50
CA ASP A 137 6.19 8.59 -17.21
C ASP A 137 5.88 9.17 -15.82
N PRO A 138 4.97 10.16 -15.68
CA PRO A 138 4.63 10.77 -14.41
C PRO A 138 4.18 9.77 -13.33
N ALA A 139 3.47 8.71 -13.70
CA ALA A 139 3.03 7.70 -12.74
C ALA A 139 4.22 6.91 -12.18
N ASP A 140 5.14 6.46 -13.04
CA ASP A 140 6.37 5.79 -12.64
C ASP A 140 7.29 6.68 -11.78
N ILE A 141 7.34 7.98 -12.07
CA ILE A 141 8.14 8.96 -11.31
C ILE A 141 7.56 9.15 -9.91
N ILE A 142 6.23 9.32 -9.81
CA ILE A 142 5.54 9.46 -8.52
C ILE A 142 5.75 8.19 -7.68
N GLU A 143 5.59 7.04 -8.31
CA GLU A 143 5.77 5.74 -7.67
C GLU A 143 7.24 5.49 -7.25
N GLY A 144 8.19 5.99 -8.04
CA GLY A 144 9.60 6.04 -7.71
C GLY A 144 9.93 6.87 -6.47
N ARG A 145 9.04 7.77 -6.02
CA ARG A 145 9.20 8.57 -4.79
C ARG A 145 8.53 7.97 -3.57
N LYS A 146 7.89 6.80 -3.70
CA LYS A 146 7.16 6.09 -2.64
C LYS A 146 7.89 4.79 -2.24
N SER A 147 9.16 4.90 -1.83
CA SER A 147 9.96 3.70 -1.48
C SER A 147 9.79 3.22 -0.04
N PHE A 148 9.56 4.13 0.90
CA PHE A 148 9.60 3.82 2.33
C PHE A 148 8.29 4.18 3.03
N PRO A 149 7.71 3.27 3.83
CA PRO A 149 8.05 1.86 3.97
C PRO A 149 7.57 1.01 2.79
N SER A 150 8.05 -0.24 2.71
CA SER A 150 7.62 -1.20 1.69
C SER A 150 6.20 -1.70 1.99
N GLY A 151 5.29 -1.56 1.01
CA GLY A 151 3.93 -2.10 1.11
C GLY A 151 3.90 -3.62 1.18
N HIS A 152 4.82 -4.32 0.50
CA HIS A 152 4.91 -5.79 0.56
C HIS A 152 5.32 -6.32 1.93
N SER A 153 5.94 -5.49 2.77
CA SER A 153 6.39 -5.86 4.11
C SER A 153 5.38 -5.55 5.21
N SER A 154 4.38 -4.72 4.91
CA SER A 154 3.39 -4.23 5.86
C SER A 154 2.17 -5.15 5.86
#